data_AF-A0AAV4HNT1-F1
#
_entry.id   AF-A0AAV4HNT1-F1
#
_cell.length_a   1.000
_cell.length_b   1.000
_cell.length_c   1.000
_cell.angle_alpha   90.00
_cell.angle_beta   90.00
_cell.angle_gamma   90.00
#
_symmetry.space_group_name_H-M   'P 1'
#
loop_
_entity.id
_entity.type
_entity.pdbx_description
1 polymer ?
#
loop_
_entity_poly.entity_id
_entity_poly.type
_entity_poly.pdbx_seq_one_letter_code
_entity_poly.pdbx_strand_id
1 'polypeptide(L)'
;MCQNDSDEETIDRHFPLHPFHKVPWNDTRKEEYTVRLENLLENVNRDFISYLNNEDVDSASHILIDCVKQATQFREQLPYQSSFFSKSTKPQPIWWDEECKTLKFTKYRLLRSFHRSNDPLILNQYLEAKQRFKSACLKKKAEVDRTNIEDLNTAMSKNDSKDLWSEINKMLSNPYQTGKRKTKRFSRLFKDLLNPISTLTDDEPTDDDLHFESNNDSTDDDTLNFPITSRKDCLRQ
;
A
#
# COMPACT_ATOMS: atom_id res chain seq x y z
N MET A 1 -24.65 26.67 -46.70
CA MET A 1 -24.24 25.30 -46.32
C MET A 1 -23.12 25.45 -45.30
N CYS A 2 -23.45 25.39 -44.01
CA CYS A 2 -22.45 25.35 -42.94
C CYS A 2 -22.69 24.02 -42.23
N GLN A 3 -21.70 23.12 -42.31
CA GLN A 3 -21.72 21.84 -41.62
C GLN A 3 -21.47 22.11 -40.13
N ASN A 4 -22.41 21.69 -39.29
CA ASN A 4 -22.23 21.57 -37.86
C ASN A 4 -21.74 20.15 -37.59
N ASP A 5 -20.44 20.00 -37.37
CA ASP A 5 -19.89 18.78 -36.78
C ASP A 5 -19.99 18.93 -35.26
N SER A 6 -20.97 18.25 -34.67
CA SER A 6 -21.08 18.06 -33.23
C SER A 6 -20.42 16.73 -32.89
N ASP A 7 -19.14 16.79 -32.52
CA ASP A 7 -18.45 15.65 -31.92
C ASP A 7 -18.93 15.49 -30.48
N GLU A 8 -19.87 14.58 -30.29
CA GLU A 8 -20.36 14.13 -29.00
C GLU A 8 -19.29 13.21 -28.37
N GLU A 9 -18.27 13.81 -27.74
CA GLU A 9 -17.28 13.09 -26.93
C GLU A 9 -18.00 12.42 -25.75
N THR A 10 -18.27 11.13 -25.91
CA THR A 10 -18.75 10.26 -24.85
C THR A 10 -17.58 10.07 -23.88
N ILE A 11 -17.49 10.95 -22.88
CA ILE A 11 -16.55 10.82 -21.78
C ILE A 11 -16.98 9.59 -20.98
N ASP A 12 -16.40 8.43 -21.31
CA ASP A 12 -16.49 7.21 -20.52
C ASP A 12 -15.79 7.48 -19.18
N ARG A 13 -16.57 7.98 -18.22
CA ARG A 13 -16.15 8.19 -16.84
C ARG A 13 -16.07 6.84 -16.16
N HIS A 14 -15.04 6.08 -16.50
CA HIS A 14 -14.62 4.94 -15.72
C HIS A 14 -14.12 5.45 -14.36
N PHE A 15 -15.04 5.61 -13.41
CA PHE A 15 -14.69 5.81 -12.02
C PHE A 15 -13.84 4.63 -11.59
N PRO A 16 -12.59 4.84 -11.12
CA PRO A 16 -11.82 3.76 -10.55
C PRO A 16 -12.60 3.25 -9.35
N LEU A 17 -13.24 2.09 -9.49
CA LEU A 17 -13.85 1.39 -8.37
C LEU A 17 -12.71 1.08 -7.40
N HIS A 18 -12.62 1.87 -6.33
CA HIS A 18 -11.69 1.61 -5.25
C HIS A 18 -11.84 0.14 -4.84
N PRO A 19 -10.72 -0.55 -4.54
CA PRO A 19 -10.81 -1.90 -4.02
C PRO A 19 -11.65 -1.83 -2.76
N PHE A 20 -12.89 -2.32 -2.83
CA PHE A 20 -13.73 -2.51 -1.67
C PHE A 20 -12.89 -3.37 -0.73
N HIS A 21 -12.37 -2.76 0.33
CA HIS A 21 -11.69 -3.49 1.38
C HIS A 21 -12.63 -4.61 1.78
N LYS A 22 -12.24 -5.86 1.47
CA LYS A 22 -13.04 -7.05 1.72
C LYS A 22 -13.28 -7.08 3.23
N VAL A 23 -14.42 -6.55 3.66
CA VAL A 23 -14.91 -6.77 5.00
C VAL A 23 -15.07 -8.28 5.07
N PRO A 24 -14.40 -8.97 6.00
CA PRO A 24 -14.49 -10.40 6.14
C PRO A 24 -15.87 -10.61 6.72
N TRP A 25 -16.79 -10.94 5.82
CA TRP A 25 -18.11 -11.40 6.18
C TRP A 25 -17.95 -12.78 6.79
N ASN A 26 -17.88 -12.83 8.13
CA ASN A 26 -18.14 -14.09 8.83
C ASN A 26 -19.65 -14.34 8.83
N ASP A 27 -20.06 -15.60 8.99
CA ASP A 27 -21.46 -15.97 8.81
C ASP A 27 -22.37 -15.28 9.84
N THR A 28 -21.89 -15.08 11.07
CA THR A 28 -22.59 -14.30 12.10
C THR A 28 -22.87 -12.85 11.69
N ARG A 29 -21.93 -12.17 11.01
CA ARG A 29 -22.13 -10.78 10.55
C ARG A 29 -23.03 -10.70 9.33
N LYS A 30 -22.98 -11.71 8.46
CA LYS A 30 -23.94 -11.80 7.35
C LYS A 30 -25.34 -11.92 7.91
N GLU A 31 -25.55 -12.81 8.87
CA GLU A 31 -26.83 -13.01 9.54
C GLU A 31 -27.31 -11.74 10.24
N GLU A 32 -26.45 -11.08 11.03
CA GLU A 32 -26.79 -9.82 11.69
C GLU A 32 -27.16 -8.71 10.70
N TYR A 33 -26.41 -8.57 9.60
CA TYR A 33 -26.70 -7.59 8.55
C TYR A 33 -28.02 -7.92 7.83
N THR A 34 -28.25 -9.18 7.50
CA THR A 34 -29.48 -9.66 6.86
C THR A 34 -30.69 -9.36 7.74
N VAL A 35 -30.64 -9.69 9.03
CA VAL A 35 -31.74 -9.40 9.96
C VAL A 35 -32.03 -7.90 10.08
N ARG A 36 -30.98 -7.06 10.12
CA ARG A 36 -31.16 -5.59 10.14
C ARG A 36 -31.77 -5.07 8.84
N LEU A 37 -31.37 -5.63 7.70
CA LEU A 37 -31.89 -5.26 6.39
C LEU A 37 -33.36 -5.69 6.23
N GLU A 38 -33.71 -6.90 6.64
CA GLU A 38 -35.08 -7.42 6.62
C GLU A 38 -36.00 -6.54 7.47
N ASN A 39 -35.59 -6.22 8.70
CA ASN A 39 -36.36 -5.31 9.57
C ASN A 39 -36.52 -3.90 8.95
N LEU A 40 -35.49 -3.37 8.29
CA LEU A 40 -35.58 -2.08 7.60
C LEU A 40 -36.56 -2.13 6.44
N LEU A 41 -36.50 -3.19 5.63
CA LEU A 41 -37.39 -3.39 4.49
C LEU A 41 -38.84 -3.56 4.94
N GLU A 42 -39.12 -4.30 6.01
CA GLU A 42 -40.47 -4.44 6.56
C GLU A 42 -41.07 -3.10 7.00
N ASN A 43 -40.26 -2.25 7.64
CA ASN A 43 -40.69 -0.92 8.07
C ASN A 43 -40.94 0.02 6.88
N VAL A 44 -40.01 0.04 5.92
CA VAL A 44 -40.08 0.90 4.72
C VAL A 44 -41.22 0.47 3.79
N ASN A 45 -41.47 -0.83 3.66
CA ASN A 45 -42.48 -1.36 2.72
C ASN A 45 -43.90 -0.89 3.08
N ARG A 46 -44.20 -0.77 4.38
CA ARG A 46 -45.51 -0.27 4.83
C ARG A 46 -45.76 1.17 4.37
N ASP A 47 -44.79 2.05 4.59
CA ASP A 47 -44.89 3.46 4.23
C ASP A 47 -44.87 3.61 2.71
N PHE A 48 -43.98 2.89 2.03
CA PHE A 48 -43.87 2.88 0.57
C PHE A 48 -45.19 2.49 -0.13
N ILE A 49 -45.86 1.42 0.33
CA ILE A 49 -47.16 0.99 -0.21
C ILE A 49 -48.24 2.05 0.05
N SER A 50 -48.21 2.72 1.22
CA SER A 50 -49.13 3.82 1.53
C SER A 50 -48.97 5.00 0.55
N TYR A 51 -47.75 5.42 0.26
CA TYR A 51 -47.50 6.52 -0.68
C TYR A 51 -47.85 6.14 -2.13
N LEU A 52 -47.58 4.90 -2.55
CA LEU A 52 -47.99 4.40 -3.87
C LEU A 52 -49.52 4.37 -4.03
N ASN A 53 -50.25 3.92 -3.01
CA ASN A 53 -51.71 3.88 -3.04
C ASN A 53 -52.35 5.28 -3.04
N ASN A 54 -51.62 6.30 -2.56
CA ASN A 54 -52.03 7.70 -2.58
C ASN A 54 -51.47 8.48 -3.79
N GLU A 55 -50.90 7.78 -4.79
CA GLU A 55 -50.31 8.35 -6.00
C GLU A 55 -49.17 9.38 -5.75
N ASP A 56 -48.55 9.35 -4.57
CA ASP A 56 -47.44 10.24 -4.19
C ASP A 56 -46.09 9.60 -4.51
N VAL A 57 -45.71 9.72 -5.78
CA VAL A 57 -44.48 9.13 -6.34
C VAL A 57 -43.21 9.77 -5.78
N ASP A 58 -43.24 11.07 -5.48
CA ASP A 58 -42.07 11.79 -4.97
C ASP A 58 -41.74 11.35 -3.54
N SER A 59 -42.74 11.24 -2.67
CA SER A 59 -42.54 10.71 -1.32
C SER A 59 -42.11 9.25 -1.31
N ALA A 60 -42.66 8.43 -2.21
CA ALA A 60 -42.25 7.03 -2.38
C ALA A 60 -40.78 6.90 -2.82
N SER A 61 -40.34 7.76 -3.76
CA SER A 61 -38.95 7.85 -4.22
C SER A 61 -38.00 8.27 -3.10
N HIS A 62 -38.37 9.29 -2.32
CA HIS A 62 -37.58 9.75 -1.18
C HIS A 62 -37.36 8.66 -0.13
N ILE A 63 -38.39 7.87 0.15
CA ILE A 63 -38.32 6.76 1.09
C ILE A 63 -37.39 5.65 0.60
N LEU A 64 -37.40 5.33 -0.69
CA LEU A 64 -36.45 4.37 -1.26
C LEU A 64 -35.01 4.87 -1.15
N ILE A 65 -34.78 6.15 -1.47
CA ILE A 65 -33.45 6.78 -1.36
C ILE A 65 -32.96 6.71 0.08
N ASP A 66 -33.81 7.03 1.06
CA ASP A 66 -33.44 7.00 2.47
C ASP A 66 -33.28 5.58 3.00
N CYS A 67 -34.03 4.61 2.49
CA CYS A 67 -33.83 3.19 2.75
C CYS A 67 -32.44 2.73 2.28
N VAL A 68 -32.04 3.10 1.07
CA VAL A 68 -30.71 2.77 0.54
C VAL A 68 -29.61 3.42 1.38
N LYS A 69 -29.77 4.70 1.76
CA LYS A 69 -28.81 5.36 2.66
C LYS A 69 -28.69 4.63 4.01
N GLN A 70 -29.81 4.27 4.63
CA GLN A 70 -29.80 3.56 5.92
C GLN A 70 -29.17 2.16 5.80
N ALA A 71 -29.47 1.41 4.73
CA ALA A 71 -28.85 0.11 4.47
C ALA A 71 -27.32 0.21 4.30
N THR A 72 -26.83 1.31 3.71
CA THR A 72 -25.38 1.56 3.62
C THR A 72 -24.75 1.93 4.96
N GLN A 73 -25.49 2.59 5.87
CA GLN A 73 -25.00 2.93 7.21
C GLN A 73 -24.88 1.71 8.13
N PHE A 74 -25.72 0.68 7.97
CA PHE A 74 -25.56 -0.58 8.72
C PHE A 74 -24.19 -1.23 8.49
N ARG A 75 -23.60 -1.04 7.30
CA ARG A 75 -22.22 -1.49 7.01
C ARG A 75 -21.18 -0.72 7.81
N GLU A 76 -21.40 0.56 8.06
CA GLU A 76 -20.48 1.44 8.81
C GLU A 76 -20.59 1.26 10.33
N GLN A 77 -21.78 0.85 10.81
CA GLN A 77 -22.06 0.62 12.22
C GLN A 77 -21.63 -0.76 12.72
N LEU A 78 -21.35 -1.72 11.83
CA LEU A 78 -20.67 -2.94 12.23
C LEU A 78 -19.28 -2.54 12.74
N PRO A 79 -18.91 -2.85 14.00
CA PRO A 79 -17.64 -2.43 14.55
C PRO A 79 -16.53 -2.91 13.62
N TYR A 80 -15.87 -1.94 12.97
CA TYR A 80 -14.68 -2.17 12.18
C TYR A 80 -13.69 -2.84 13.13
N GLN A 81 -13.56 -4.15 13.01
CA GLN A 81 -12.52 -4.84 13.75
C GLN A 81 -11.21 -4.30 13.19
N SER A 82 -10.54 -3.48 14.00
CA SER A 82 -9.15 -3.09 13.79
C SER A 82 -8.20 -4.29 13.74
N SER A 83 -8.71 -5.52 13.91
CA SER A 83 -8.03 -6.80 13.76
C SER A 83 -7.59 -7.14 12.32
N PHE A 84 -7.82 -6.28 11.31
CA PHE A 84 -7.04 -6.34 10.07
C PHE A 84 -5.61 -5.87 10.22
N PHE A 85 -5.30 -5.14 11.28
CA PHE A 85 -3.98 -5.29 11.91
C PHE A 85 -3.98 -6.59 12.71
N SER A 86 -4.26 -7.71 12.03
CA SER A 86 -3.61 -8.96 12.34
C SER A 86 -2.17 -8.54 12.43
N LYS A 87 -1.61 -8.62 13.65
CA LYS A 87 -0.18 -8.46 13.86
C LYS A 87 0.43 -9.38 12.83
N SER A 88 0.84 -8.84 11.69
CA SER A 88 1.55 -9.58 10.69
C SER A 88 2.76 -10.05 11.48
N THR A 89 2.75 -11.31 11.89
CA THR A 89 3.78 -11.98 12.65
C THR A 89 5.04 -12.16 11.82
N LYS A 90 5.14 -11.44 10.69
CA LYS A 90 6.41 -11.17 10.06
C LYS A 90 7.22 -10.32 11.06
N PRO A 91 8.33 -10.85 11.58
CA PRO A 91 9.21 -10.08 12.44
C PRO A 91 9.56 -8.78 11.72
N GLN A 92 9.46 -7.66 12.42
CA GLN A 92 9.92 -6.40 11.86
C GLN A 92 11.42 -6.51 11.58
N PRO A 93 11.92 -5.85 10.53
CA PRO A 93 13.36 -5.80 10.28
C PRO A 93 14.10 -5.21 11.49
N ILE A 94 15.37 -5.60 11.71
CA ILE A 94 16.17 -5.10 12.84
C ILE A 94 16.30 -3.57 12.83
N TRP A 95 16.40 -2.97 11.64
CA TRP A 95 16.51 -1.52 11.47
C TRP A 95 15.18 -0.77 11.74
N TRP A 96 14.08 -1.48 12.00
CA TRP A 96 12.76 -0.88 12.21
C TRP A 96 12.58 -0.44 13.68
N ASP A 97 12.57 0.87 13.90
CA ASP A 97 12.48 1.48 15.23
C ASP A 97 11.20 2.32 15.43
N GLU A 98 11.10 2.98 16.60
CA GLU A 98 9.97 3.86 16.93
C GLU A 98 9.85 5.07 16.00
N GLU A 99 10.96 5.57 15.46
CA GLU A 99 10.96 6.64 14.46
C GLU A 99 10.25 6.18 13.18
N CYS A 100 10.61 5.00 12.66
CA CYS A 100 9.95 4.39 11.50
C CYS A 100 8.45 4.16 11.74
N LYS A 101 8.07 3.69 12.94
CA LYS A 101 6.65 3.51 13.32
C LYS A 101 5.90 4.84 13.31
N THR A 102 6.47 5.87 13.93
CA THR A 102 5.87 7.19 14.05
C THR A 102 5.68 7.85 12.68
N LEU A 103 6.70 7.80 11.83
CA LEU A 103 6.62 8.34 10.47
C LEU A 103 5.62 7.58 9.61
N LYS A 104 5.56 6.24 9.72
CA LYS A 104 4.55 5.42 9.04
C LYS A 104 3.14 5.81 9.47
N PHE A 105 2.92 5.97 10.78
CA PHE A 105 1.63 6.37 11.32
C PHE A 105 1.21 7.75 10.79
N THR A 106 2.10 8.73 10.84
CA THR A 106 1.84 10.09 10.35
C THR A 106 1.50 10.10 8.86
N LYS A 107 2.27 9.37 8.03
CA LYS A 107 1.98 9.20 6.60
C LYS A 107 0.57 8.68 6.35
N TYR A 108 0.15 7.58 6.99
CA TYR A 108 -1.19 7.02 6.78
C TYR A 108 -2.31 7.83 7.43
N ARG A 109 -2.02 8.59 8.50
CA ARG A 109 -2.99 9.53 9.08
C ARG A 109 -3.32 10.65 8.08
N LEU A 110 -2.31 11.22 7.44
CA LEU A 110 -2.50 12.27 6.43
C LEU A 110 -3.22 11.74 5.19
N LEU A 111 -2.88 10.54 4.72
CA LEU A 111 -3.59 9.90 3.59
C LEU A 111 -5.08 9.73 3.88
N ARG A 112 -5.43 9.23 5.07
CA ARG A 112 -6.84 9.10 5.49
C ARG A 112 -7.55 10.44 5.60
N SER A 113 -6.83 11.48 6.02
CA SER A 113 -7.38 12.83 6.12
C SER A 113 -7.63 13.44 4.74
N PHE A 114 -6.70 13.22 3.80
CA PHE A 114 -6.86 13.61 2.40
C PHE A 114 -8.07 12.91 1.77
N HIS A 115 -8.22 11.58 1.94
CA HIS A 115 -9.37 10.86 1.39
C HIS A 115 -10.72 11.36 1.91
N ARG A 116 -10.79 11.96 3.11
CA ARG A 116 -12.02 12.51 3.69
C ARG A 116 -12.32 13.94 3.26
N SER A 117 -11.29 14.74 3.05
CA SER A 117 -11.41 16.18 2.80
C SER A 117 -11.23 16.55 1.33
N ASN A 118 -10.53 15.72 0.57
CA ASN A 118 -9.99 16.01 -0.76
C ASN A 118 -9.18 17.32 -0.83
N ASP A 119 -8.59 17.73 0.30
CA ASP A 119 -7.84 18.99 0.42
C ASP A 119 -6.42 18.86 -0.18
N PRO A 120 -6.05 19.65 -1.20
CA PRO A 120 -4.70 19.65 -1.79
C PRO A 120 -3.58 19.96 -0.78
N LEU A 121 -3.85 20.74 0.27
CA LEU A 121 -2.86 21.02 1.31
C LEU A 121 -2.49 19.75 2.09
N ILE A 122 -3.50 18.93 2.40
CA ILE A 122 -3.29 17.66 3.11
C ILE A 122 -2.59 16.64 2.20
N LEU A 123 -2.84 16.68 0.89
CA LEU A 123 -2.09 15.89 -0.09
C LEU A 123 -0.60 16.24 -0.07
N ASN A 124 -0.25 17.54 -0.09
CA ASN A 124 1.15 17.97 -0.01
C ASN A 124 1.81 17.52 1.30
N GLN A 125 1.13 17.67 2.44
CA GLN A 125 1.61 17.17 3.73
C GLN A 125 1.84 15.65 3.70
N TYR A 126 0.93 14.89 3.09
CA TYR A 126 1.09 13.44 2.91
C TYR A 126 2.34 13.11 2.08
N LEU A 127 2.58 13.81 0.98
CA LEU A 127 3.75 13.59 0.12
C LEU A 127 5.06 13.87 0.87
N GLU A 128 5.13 14.96 1.64
CA GLU A 128 6.27 15.24 2.51
C GLU A 128 6.47 14.14 3.56
N ALA A 129 5.40 13.72 4.24
CA ALA A 129 5.48 12.64 5.24
C ALA A 129 5.91 11.31 4.61
N LYS A 130 5.47 11.02 3.37
CA LYS A 130 5.89 9.85 2.59
C LYS A 130 7.39 9.92 2.29
N GLN A 131 7.91 11.07 1.88
CA GLN A 131 9.33 11.26 1.61
C GLN A 131 10.16 11.12 2.89
N ARG A 132 9.76 11.77 3.99
CA ARG A 132 10.44 11.66 5.30
C ARG A 132 10.51 10.21 5.79
N PHE A 133 9.40 9.49 5.70
CA PHE A 133 9.34 8.06 6.02
C PHE A 133 10.33 7.25 5.17
N LYS A 134 10.35 7.46 3.84
CA LYS A 134 11.26 6.76 2.93
C LYS A 134 12.72 7.04 3.30
N SER A 135 13.09 8.30 3.50
CA SER A 135 14.45 8.71 3.86
C SER A 135 14.90 8.12 5.19
N ALA A 136 14.02 8.11 6.20
CA ALA A 136 14.33 7.51 7.50
C ALA A 136 14.59 6.01 7.38
N CYS A 137 13.72 5.26 6.69
CA CYS A 137 13.94 3.83 6.48
C CYS A 137 15.23 3.53 5.70
N LEU A 138 15.56 4.32 4.68
CA LEU A 138 16.80 4.16 3.93
C LEU A 138 18.03 4.42 4.81
N LYS A 139 18.01 5.48 5.63
CA LYS A 139 19.07 5.82 6.56
C LYS A 139 19.32 4.71 7.58
N LYS A 140 18.25 4.21 8.23
CA LYS A 140 18.34 3.14 9.25
C LYS A 140 18.84 1.84 8.66
N LYS A 141 18.41 1.52 7.44
CA LYS A 141 18.91 0.36 6.70
C LYS A 141 20.41 0.49 6.38
N ALA A 142 20.85 1.67 5.94
CA ALA A 142 22.27 1.92 5.66
C ALA A 142 23.13 1.86 6.94
N GLU A 143 22.61 2.30 8.07
CA GLU A 143 23.27 2.22 9.37
C GLU A 143 23.50 0.77 9.81
N VAL A 144 22.49 -0.08 9.72
CA VAL A 144 22.63 -1.52 10.00
C VAL A 144 23.60 -2.19 9.03
N ASP A 145 23.52 -1.87 7.73
CA ASP A 145 24.47 -2.39 6.74
C ASP A 145 25.92 -1.98 7.09
N ARG A 146 26.15 -0.74 7.56
CA ARG A 146 27.46 -0.25 8.00
C ARG A 146 27.96 -1.02 9.24
N THR A 147 27.11 -1.18 10.27
CA THR A 147 27.49 -1.92 11.48
C THR A 147 27.88 -3.36 11.16
N ASN A 148 27.11 -4.05 10.30
CA ASN A 148 27.44 -5.42 9.91
C ASN A 148 28.81 -5.51 9.19
N ILE A 149 29.17 -4.50 8.39
CA ILE A 149 30.49 -4.44 7.73
C ILE A 149 31.60 -4.19 8.77
N GLU A 150 31.37 -3.32 9.75
CA GLU A 150 32.32 -3.04 10.84
C GLU A 150 32.56 -4.27 11.72
N ASP A 151 31.50 -5.01 12.05
CA ASP A 151 31.58 -6.26 12.81
C ASP A 151 32.37 -7.33 12.04
N LEU A 152 32.14 -7.44 10.72
CA LEU A 152 32.88 -8.34 9.84
C LEU A 152 34.38 -7.98 9.79
N ASN A 153 34.70 -6.70 9.60
CA ASN A 153 36.09 -6.21 9.57
C ASN A 153 36.80 -6.44 10.92
N THR A 154 36.07 -6.28 12.02
CA THR A 154 36.59 -6.53 13.37
C THR A 154 36.90 -8.01 13.59
N ALA A 155 36.00 -8.91 13.18
CA ALA A 155 36.24 -10.36 13.24
C ALA A 155 37.43 -10.77 12.37
N MET A 156 37.55 -10.20 11.16
CA MET A 156 38.69 -10.43 10.27
C MET A 156 40.01 -9.96 10.88
N SER A 157 40.03 -8.80 11.54
CA SER A 157 41.23 -8.23 12.17
C SER A 157 41.73 -9.06 13.36
N LYS A 158 40.83 -9.77 14.05
CA LYS A 158 41.18 -10.67 15.17
C LYS A 158 41.76 -12.00 14.71
N ASN A 159 41.74 -12.29 13.40
CA ASN A 159 42.15 -13.58 12.82
C ASN A 159 41.41 -14.79 13.44
N ASP A 160 40.25 -14.55 14.04
CA ASP A 160 39.40 -15.60 14.58
C ASP A 160 38.42 -16.05 13.49
N SER A 161 38.77 -17.17 12.86
CA SER A 161 37.96 -17.76 11.80
C SER A 161 36.56 -18.13 12.29
N LYS A 162 36.40 -18.52 13.55
CA LYS A 162 35.10 -18.94 14.11
C LYS A 162 34.15 -17.75 14.24
N ASP A 163 34.65 -16.62 14.72
CA ASP A 163 33.88 -15.38 14.84
C ASP A 163 33.50 -14.82 13.47
N LEU A 164 34.43 -14.87 12.51
CA LEU A 164 34.17 -14.46 11.12
C LEU A 164 33.05 -15.30 10.49
N TRP A 165 33.13 -16.62 10.62
CA TRP A 165 32.10 -17.53 10.10
C TRP A 165 30.75 -17.36 10.78
N SER A 166 30.74 -17.06 12.09
CA SER A 166 29.52 -16.73 12.83
C SER A 166 28.83 -15.49 12.22
N GLU A 167 29.59 -14.44 11.94
CA GLU A 167 29.05 -13.18 11.39
C GLU A 167 28.56 -13.34 9.95
N ILE A 168 29.32 -14.06 9.11
CA ILE A 168 28.89 -14.42 7.75
C ILE A 168 27.59 -15.23 7.79
N ASN A 169 27.48 -16.22 8.69
CA ASN A 169 26.28 -17.03 8.83
C ASN A 169 25.07 -16.21 9.30
N LYS A 170 25.24 -15.22 10.18
CA LYS A 170 24.15 -14.28 10.55
C LYS A 170 23.67 -13.50 9.33
N MET A 171 24.60 -12.97 8.52
CA MET A 171 24.24 -12.23 7.31
C MET A 171 23.50 -13.10 6.29
N LEU A 172 23.90 -14.36 6.13
CA LEU A 172 23.31 -15.31 5.17
C LEU A 172 21.96 -15.88 5.63
N SER A 173 21.81 -16.17 6.92
CA SER A 173 20.61 -16.81 7.48
C SER A 173 19.40 -15.87 7.57
N ASN A 174 19.61 -14.55 7.60
CA ASN A 174 18.52 -13.58 7.77
C ASN A 174 18.48 -12.48 6.68
N PRO A 175 18.12 -12.82 5.43
CA PRO A 175 18.10 -11.89 4.29
C PRO A 175 16.98 -10.82 4.38
N TYR A 176 16.13 -10.88 5.40
CA TYR A 176 15.13 -9.86 5.70
C TYR A 176 15.64 -8.79 6.67
N GLN A 177 16.73 -9.08 7.39
CA GLN A 177 17.36 -8.15 8.33
C GLN A 177 18.48 -7.35 7.66
N THR A 178 19.26 -7.99 6.79
CA THR A 178 20.19 -7.33 5.86
C THR A 178 19.44 -7.05 4.56
N GLY A 179 19.57 -5.86 3.96
CA GLY A 179 18.73 -5.47 2.83
C GLY A 179 18.67 -6.47 1.67
N LYS A 180 17.48 -7.05 1.41
CA LYS A 180 17.10 -8.07 0.38
C LYS A 180 17.93 -8.23 -0.91
N ARG A 181 18.57 -7.17 -1.44
CA ARG A 181 19.28 -7.20 -2.73
C ARG A 181 20.76 -7.52 -2.61
N LYS A 182 21.47 -6.98 -1.61
CA LYS A 182 22.93 -7.22 -1.47
C LYS A 182 23.23 -8.66 -1.04
N THR A 183 22.37 -9.23 -0.19
CA THR A 183 22.54 -10.58 0.35
C THR A 183 22.38 -11.68 -0.70
N LYS A 184 21.54 -11.50 -1.74
CA LYS A 184 21.37 -12.53 -2.79
C LYS A 184 22.58 -12.65 -3.71
N ARG A 185 23.16 -11.53 -4.17
CA ARG A 185 24.36 -11.55 -5.02
C ARG A 185 25.58 -12.01 -4.22
N PHE A 186 25.75 -11.49 -2.99
CA PHE A 186 26.81 -11.93 -2.10
C PHE A 186 26.68 -13.42 -1.75
N SER A 187 25.48 -13.90 -1.38
CA SER A 187 25.28 -15.33 -1.08
C SER A 187 25.47 -16.25 -2.29
N ARG A 188 25.15 -15.79 -3.51
CA ARG A 188 25.45 -16.54 -4.73
C ARG A 188 26.96 -16.60 -4.96
N LEU A 189 27.63 -15.43 -5.01
CA LEU A 189 29.09 -15.35 -5.17
C LEU A 189 29.85 -16.17 -4.12
N PHE A 190 29.38 -16.13 -2.88
CA PHE A 190 29.99 -16.85 -1.76
C PHE A 190 29.74 -18.36 -1.83
N LYS A 191 28.57 -18.80 -2.32
CA LYS A 191 28.32 -20.21 -2.61
C LYS A 191 29.18 -20.71 -3.77
N ASP A 192 29.36 -19.88 -4.79
CA ASP A 192 30.22 -20.19 -5.94
C ASP A 192 31.70 -20.30 -5.51
N LEU A 193 32.14 -19.48 -4.55
CA LEU A 193 33.47 -19.57 -3.95
C LEU A 193 33.66 -20.78 -3.01
N LEU A 194 32.61 -21.18 -2.29
CA LEU A 194 32.65 -22.30 -1.34
C LEU A 194 32.56 -23.67 -2.02
N ASN A 195 31.89 -23.73 -3.17
CA ASN A 195 31.83 -24.89 -4.04
C ASN A 195 32.18 -24.41 -5.45
N PRO A 196 33.48 -24.19 -5.76
CA PRO A 196 33.86 -23.91 -7.12
C PRO A 196 33.41 -25.10 -7.96
N ILE A 197 32.42 -24.89 -8.82
CA ILE A 197 32.07 -25.88 -9.82
C ILE A 197 33.36 -26.08 -10.62
N SER A 198 33.95 -27.26 -10.58
CA SER A 198 35.21 -27.60 -11.26
C SER A 198 35.11 -27.58 -12.79
N THR A 199 34.16 -26.83 -13.36
CA THR A 199 34.07 -26.58 -14.80
C THR A 199 35.11 -25.54 -15.16
N LEU A 200 36.36 -25.99 -15.20
CA LEU A 200 37.33 -25.54 -16.20
C LEU A 200 36.74 -25.89 -17.56
N THR A 201 35.91 -25.00 -18.09
CA THR A 201 35.78 -24.83 -19.53
C THR A 201 36.32 -23.43 -19.80
N ASP A 202 37.44 -23.40 -20.50
CA ASP A 202 38.15 -22.22 -20.97
C ASP A 202 37.25 -21.36 -21.86
N ASP A 203 36.41 -20.52 -21.26
CA ASP A 203 35.77 -19.41 -21.97
C ASP A 203 36.20 -18.09 -21.30
N GLU A 204 37.02 -17.39 -22.07
CA GLU A 204 37.60 -16.07 -21.87
C GLU A 204 36.54 -15.04 -21.41
N PRO A 205 36.81 -14.24 -20.37
CA PRO A 205 35.89 -13.16 -19.99
C PRO A 205 36.09 -12.01 -20.98
N THR A 206 35.10 -11.76 -21.83
CA THR A 206 34.95 -10.45 -22.48
C THR A 206 34.74 -9.39 -21.41
N ASP A 207 35.79 -8.58 -21.22
CA ASP A 207 35.74 -7.25 -20.62
C ASP A 207 34.74 -6.41 -21.42
N ASP A 208 33.48 -6.36 -21.00
CA ASP A 208 32.59 -5.23 -21.30
C ASP A 208 31.39 -5.23 -20.34
N ASP A 209 31.01 -4.01 -19.92
CA ASP A 209 29.87 -3.65 -19.08
C ASP A 209 30.00 -3.75 -17.55
N LEU A 210 30.98 -3.02 -17.01
CA LEU A 210 30.82 -2.29 -15.73
C LEU A 210 29.91 -1.06 -15.91
N HIS A 211 28.66 -1.25 -16.32
CA HIS A 211 27.64 -0.21 -16.17
C HIS A 211 27.06 -0.28 -14.75
N PHE A 212 27.50 0.65 -13.90
CA PHE A 212 26.86 0.98 -12.63
C PHE A 212 25.50 1.63 -12.93
N GLU A 213 24.51 0.82 -13.30
CA GLU A 213 23.14 1.30 -13.37
C GLU A 213 22.66 1.61 -11.95
N SER A 214 22.67 2.91 -11.64
CA SER A 214 21.86 3.52 -10.59
C SER A 214 20.37 3.35 -10.95
N ASN A 215 19.89 2.12 -10.96
CA ASN A 215 18.47 1.85 -11.19
C ASN A 215 17.72 2.03 -9.87
N ASN A 216 17.06 3.19 -9.81
CA ASN A 216 15.86 3.51 -9.05
C ASN A 216 14.70 2.55 -9.37
N ASP A 217 14.94 1.25 -9.44
CA ASP A 217 13.90 0.27 -9.67
C ASP A 217 13.53 -0.37 -8.34
N SER A 218 12.56 0.21 -7.67
CA SER A 218 11.76 -0.49 -6.67
C SER A 218 10.34 -0.36 -7.14
N THR A 219 9.88 -1.38 -7.87
CA THR A 219 8.49 -1.76 -8.07
C THR A 219 7.75 -1.89 -6.73
N ASP A 220 7.47 -0.75 -6.11
CA ASP A 220 6.23 -0.48 -5.39
C ASP A 220 5.57 0.63 -6.22
N ASP A 221 5.13 0.25 -7.42
CA ASP A 221 4.44 1.12 -8.35
C ASP A 221 3.00 1.33 -7.87
N ASP A 222 2.86 2.08 -6.78
CA ASP A 222 1.68 2.88 -6.50
C ASP A 222 1.85 4.22 -7.25
N THR A 223 2.07 4.18 -8.58
CA THR A 223 1.71 5.33 -9.43
C THR A 223 0.20 5.42 -9.45
N LEU A 224 -0.36 6.00 -8.38
CA LEU A 224 -1.62 6.70 -8.48
C LEU A 224 -1.38 7.88 -9.42
N ASN A 225 -1.58 7.63 -10.71
CA ASN A 225 -1.59 8.63 -11.74
C ASN A 225 -2.84 9.48 -11.50
N PHE A 226 -2.74 10.47 -10.61
CA PHE A 226 -3.80 11.43 -10.39
C PHE A 226 -3.82 12.36 -11.59
N PRO A 227 -4.89 12.40 -12.41
CA PRO A 227 -5.04 13.48 -13.37
C PRO A 227 -5.16 14.78 -12.56
N ILE A 228 -4.10 15.60 -12.61
CA ILE A 228 -4.13 16.99 -12.18
C ILE A 228 -5.02 17.70 -13.19
N THR A 229 -6.34 17.64 -12.99
CA THR A 229 -7.24 18.56 -13.68
C THR A 229 -7.04 19.92 -13.04
N SER A 230 -6.17 20.71 -13.68
CA SER A 230 -6.03 22.14 -13.43
C SER A 230 -7.39 22.77 -13.73
N ARG A 231 -8.20 22.98 -12.68
CA ARG A 231 -9.46 23.70 -12.77
C ARG A 231 -9.13 25.19 -12.86
N LYS A 232 -8.69 25.61 -14.04
CA LYS A 232 -8.67 27.02 -14.42
C LYS A 232 -10.11 27.46 -14.69
N ASP A 233 -10.46 28.56 -14.04
CA ASP A 233 -11.39 29.58 -14.49
C ASP A 233 -12.86 29.18 -14.68
N CYS A 234 -13.66 29.51 -13.67
CA CYS A 234 -14.98 30.11 -13.87
C CYS A 234 -15.21 31.17 -12.78
N LEU A 235 -14.40 32.24 -12.83
CA LEU A 235 -14.78 33.56 -12.38
C LEU A 235 -15.05 34.38 -13.64
N ARG A 236 -16.31 34.41 -14.08
CA ARG A 236 -16.83 35.55 -14.82
C ARG A 236 -18.18 35.94 -14.23
N GLN A 237 -18.27 37.25 -14.04
CA GLN A 237 -19.42 38.05 -13.66
C GLN A 237 -20.64 37.75 -14.50
#